data_AF-A0A7V1RDC1-F1
#
_entry.id   AF-A0A7V1RDC1-F1
#
_cell.length_a   1.000
_cell.length_b   1.000
_cell.length_c   1.000
_cell.angle_alpha   90.00
_cell.angle_beta   90.00
_cell.angle_gamma   90.00
#
_symmetry.space_group_name_H-M   'P 1'
#
loop_
_entity.id
_entity.type
_entity.pdbx_description
1 polymer ?
#
loop_
_entity_poly.entity_id
_entity_poly.type
_entity_poly.pdbx_seq_one_letter_code
_entity_poly.pdbx_strand_id
1 'polypeptide(L)'
;MRIAMGSTLLLAACAVALAAQTPPAQSEKELLAGADARIEKHRKGDITVEVIDRFGDPVPGAAVRVEQTRHAFLFGCNAFQLFAYRDALLESKYERQFAALMNYATLGFYWGAYEPERGRTQHDRIMRQARWCRERGIATKGHPLIWHEVYPRWAPSTAEEAKPLLRRRVAEIVSRFRGLIDRWDVVNE
;
A
#
# COMPACT_ATOMS: atom_id res chain seq x y z
N MET A 1 65.26 9.70 19.91
CA MET A 1 64.18 8.71 19.80
C MET A 1 62.96 9.29 20.50
N ARG A 2 61.88 9.46 19.72
CA ARG A 2 60.52 9.97 20.04
C ARG A 2 59.88 9.21 21.24
N ILE A 3 58.87 9.63 22.02
CA ILE A 3 57.95 10.79 22.11
C ILE A 3 57.14 10.65 23.43
N ALA A 4 56.72 11.78 24.00
CA ALA A 4 55.53 12.11 24.82
C ALA A 4 55.08 11.32 26.07
N MET A 5 54.81 12.08 27.14
CA MET A 5 53.71 11.86 28.06
C MET A 5 53.18 13.21 28.56
N GLY A 6 51.85 13.37 28.61
CA GLY A 6 51.18 14.36 29.45
C GLY A 6 50.43 15.46 28.71
N SER A 7 49.19 15.19 28.28
CA SER A 7 48.15 16.21 28.08
C SER A 7 46.79 15.55 28.17
N THR A 8 46.17 15.65 29.34
CA THR A 8 44.78 15.24 29.59
C THR A 8 43.86 16.29 28.96
N LEU A 9 43.33 15.98 27.78
CA LEU A 9 42.24 16.74 27.17
C LEU A 9 40.92 16.08 27.57
N LEU A 10 40.21 16.69 28.51
CA LEU A 10 38.76 16.45 28.68
C LEU A 10 38.06 17.09 27.49
N LEU A 11 37.69 16.30 26.47
CA LEU A 11 36.65 16.70 25.54
C LEU A 11 35.29 16.48 26.22
N ALA A 12 34.71 17.56 26.75
CA ALA A 12 33.28 17.59 27.03
C ALA A 12 32.53 17.65 25.69
N ALA A 13 32.16 16.49 25.16
CA ALA A 13 31.25 16.41 24.04
C ALA A 13 29.83 16.79 24.52
N CYS A 14 29.46 18.06 24.36
CA CYS A 14 28.06 18.50 24.44
C CYS A 14 27.27 17.84 23.30
N ALA A 15 26.69 16.68 23.55
CA ALA A 15 25.66 16.11 22.71
C ALA A 15 24.36 16.90 22.94
N VAL A 16 24.14 17.95 22.15
CA VAL A 16 22.81 18.55 22.04
C VAL A 16 21.97 17.60 21.19
N ALA A 17 21.23 16.72 21.87
CA ALA A 17 20.14 15.99 21.24
C ALA A 17 19.05 17.01 20.87
N LEU A 18 19.00 17.43 19.60
CA LEU A 18 17.77 17.99 19.04
C LEU A 18 16.75 16.84 18.99
N ALA A 19 16.01 16.66 20.07
CA ALA A 19 14.73 15.98 19.98
C ALA A 19 13.85 16.81 19.04
N ALA A 20 13.56 16.28 17.85
CA ALA A 20 12.53 16.87 17.01
C ALA A 20 11.23 16.84 17.81
N GLN A 21 10.76 18.00 18.27
CA GLN A 21 9.49 18.09 18.94
C GLN A 21 8.42 17.66 17.95
N THR A 22 7.70 16.58 18.26
CA THR A 22 6.50 16.20 17.52
C THR A 22 5.55 17.38 17.62
N PRO A 23 5.14 18.00 16.49
CA PRO A 23 4.19 19.08 16.54
C PRO A 23 2.91 18.61 17.26
N PRO A 24 2.25 19.48 18.04
CA PRO A 24 1.03 19.13 18.73
C PRO A 24 0.01 18.58 17.73
N ALA A 25 -0.68 17.51 18.12
CA ALA A 25 -1.73 16.93 17.30
C ALA A 25 -2.80 18.00 17.03
N GLN A 26 -3.01 18.32 15.75
CA GLN A 26 -4.05 19.24 15.33
C GLN A 26 -5.42 18.60 15.61
N SER A 27 -6.39 19.40 16.05
CA SER A 27 -7.77 18.94 16.16
C SER A 27 -8.36 18.66 14.78
N GLU A 28 -9.36 17.76 14.72
CA GLU A 28 -10.07 17.47 13.47
C GLU A 28 -10.61 18.74 12.80
N LYS A 29 -11.14 19.67 13.62
CA LYS A 29 -11.63 20.96 13.16
C LYS A 29 -10.53 21.78 12.47
N GLU A 30 -9.32 21.80 13.01
CA GLU A 30 -8.18 22.52 12.43
C GLU A 30 -7.67 21.85 11.15
N LEU A 31 -7.66 20.51 11.11
CA LEU A 31 -7.28 19.74 9.91
C LEU A 31 -8.25 20.00 8.75
N LEU A 32 -9.55 20.00 9.05
CA LEU A 32 -10.61 20.21 8.07
C LEU A 32 -10.81 21.70 7.73
N ALA A 33 -10.33 22.63 8.56
CA ALA A 33 -10.43 24.06 8.28
C ALA A 33 -9.82 24.39 6.91
N GLY A 34 -10.62 25.00 6.03
CA GLY A 34 -10.21 25.37 4.68
C GLY A 34 -10.01 24.19 3.70
N ALA A 35 -10.45 22.98 4.05
CA ALA A 35 -10.36 21.81 3.17
C ALA A 35 -11.06 22.07 1.82
N ASP A 36 -12.25 22.65 1.83
CA ASP A 36 -12.99 22.96 0.59
C ASP A 36 -12.21 23.90 -0.33
N ALA A 37 -11.62 24.96 0.21
CA ALA A 37 -10.79 25.88 -0.57
C ALA A 37 -9.55 25.18 -1.16
N ARG A 38 -8.92 24.25 -0.42
CA ARG A 38 -7.81 23.43 -0.94
C ARG A 38 -8.29 22.43 -1.99
N ILE A 39 -9.49 21.87 -1.84
CA ILE A 39 -10.09 20.95 -2.83
C ILE A 39 -10.34 21.70 -4.14
N GLU A 40 -10.99 22.87 -4.08
CA GLU A 40 -11.18 23.71 -5.27
C GLU A 40 -9.86 24.03 -5.95
N LYS A 41 -8.85 24.45 -5.18
CA LYS A 41 -7.56 24.88 -5.72
C LYS A 41 -6.68 23.74 -6.27
N HIS A 42 -6.67 22.57 -5.61
CA HIS A 42 -5.67 21.53 -5.87
C HIS A 42 -6.24 20.20 -6.36
N ARG A 43 -7.56 19.99 -6.25
CA ARG A 43 -8.22 18.70 -6.53
C ARG A 43 -9.37 18.81 -7.52
N LYS A 44 -9.75 20.02 -7.92
CA LYS A 44 -10.75 20.27 -8.96
C LYS A 44 -10.14 21.01 -10.15
N GLY A 45 -10.86 20.96 -11.26
CA GLY A 45 -10.58 21.69 -12.49
C GLY A 45 -11.86 21.76 -13.32
N ASP A 46 -11.91 22.72 -14.24
CA ASP A 46 -13.06 22.94 -15.08
C ASP A 46 -13.12 21.92 -16.22
N ILE A 47 -14.34 21.52 -16.59
CA ILE A 47 -14.61 20.71 -17.78
C ILE A 47 -15.69 21.40 -18.60
N THR A 48 -15.43 21.55 -19.90
CA THR A 48 -16.41 22.08 -20.86
C THR A 48 -16.97 20.91 -21.68
N VAL A 49 -18.30 20.83 -21.77
CA VAL A 49 -18.99 19.83 -22.60
C VAL A 49 -19.72 20.57 -23.71
N GLU A 50 -19.34 20.30 -24.95
CA GLU A 50 -19.96 20.86 -26.15
C GLU A 50 -20.76 19.76 -26.87
N VAL A 51 -22.02 20.03 -27.19
CA VAL A 51 -22.88 19.13 -27.95
C VAL A 51 -23.08 19.73 -29.33
N ILE A 52 -22.55 19.04 -30.35
CA ILE A 52 -22.62 19.44 -31.75
C ILE A 52 -23.37 18.40 -32.58
N ASP A 53 -23.97 18.83 -33.68
CA ASP A 53 -24.59 17.94 -34.64
C ASP A 53 -23.57 17.35 -35.64
N ARG A 54 -24.06 16.59 -36.63
CA ARG A 54 -23.22 15.97 -37.67
C ARG A 54 -22.53 16.97 -38.62
N PHE A 55 -22.97 18.22 -38.62
CA PHE A 55 -22.44 19.30 -39.45
C PHE A 55 -21.48 20.21 -38.68
N GLY A 56 -21.38 20.03 -37.36
CA GLY A 56 -20.51 20.79 -36.46
C GLY A 56 -21.22 21.95 -35.77
N ASP A 57 -22.53 22.10 -35.94
CA ASP A 57 -23.30 23.19 -35.34
C ASP A 57 -23.69 22.86 -33.89
N PRO A 58 -23.63 23.81 -32.94
CA PRO A 58 -24.05 23.59 -31.56
C PRO A 58 -25.53 23.21 -31.48
N VAL A 59 -25.88 22.25 -30.62
CA VAL A 59 -27.25 21.82 -30.35
C VAL A 59 -27.80 22.58 -29.13
N PRO A 60 -28.68 23.60 -29.30
CA PRO A 60 -29.17 24.39 -28.18
C PRO A 60 -30.12 23.57 -27.30
N GLY A 61 -30.01 23.74 -25.98
CA GLY A 61 -30.90 23.08 -25.02
C GLY A 61 -30.70 21.56 -24.90
N ALA A 62 -29.59 21.02 -25.39
CA ALA A 62 -29.27 19.60 -25.24
C ALA A 62 -29.23 19.19 -23.77
N ALA A 63 -29.92 18.10 -23.43
CA ALA A 63 -29.88 17.52 -22.09
C ALA A 63 -28.61 16.68 -21.92
N VAL A 64 -27.75 17.06 -20.97
CA VAL A 64 -26.49 16.36 -20.66
C VAL A 64 -26.55 15.77 -19.25
N ARG A 65 -26.15 14.49 -19.11
CA ARG A 65 -25.97 13.82 -17.82
C ARG A 65 -24.52 13.37 -17.68
N VAL A 66 -23.89 13.75 -16.58
CA VAL A 66 -22.50 13.39 -16.25
C VAL A 66 -22.50 12.53 -15.00
N GLU A 67 -21.83 11.37 -15.05
CA GLU A 67 -21.68 10.47 -13.91
C GLU A 67 -20.24 10.05 -13.72
N GLN A 68 -19.78 10.06 -12.48
CA GLN A 68 -18.47 9.53 -12.13
C GLN A 68 -18.53 8.01 -12.02
N THR A 69 -17.88 7.32 -12.95
CA THR A 69 -17.85 5.84 -12.99
C THR A 69 -16.66 5.23 -12.28
N ARG A 70 -15.58 6.00 -12.09
CA ARG A 70 -14.36 5.62 -11.38
C ARG A 70 -13.58 6.83 -10.90
N HIS A 71 -12.62 6.64 -10.02
CA HIS A 71 -11.68 7.68 -9.59
C HIS A 71 -10.25 7.16 -9.58
N ALA A 72 -9.29 8.07 -9.82
CA ALA A 72 -7.86 7.76 -9.76
C ALA A 72 -7.33 7.68 -8.33
N PHE A 73 -8.00 8.31 -7.36
CA PHE A 73 -7.67 8.18 -5.95
C PHE A 73 -7.79 6.71 -5.53
N LEU A 74 -6.81 6.14 -4.86
CA LEU A 74 -6.90 4.74 -4.45
C LEU A 74 -7.67 4.67 -3.12
N PHE A 75 -8.82 4.01 -3.16
CA PHE A 75 -9.68 3.75 -2.01
C PHE A 75 -9.86 2.25 -1.85
N GLY A 76 -9.48 1.73 -0.69
CA GLY A 76 -9.30 0.31 -0.52
C GLY A 76 -9.01 -0.10 0.91
N CYS A 77 -8.98 -1.41 1.12
CA CYS A 77 -8.60 -2.03 2.38
C CYS A 77 -7.85 -3.34 2.13
N ASN A 78 -7.56 -4.09 3.20
CA ASN A 78 -6.99 -5.42 3.04
C ASN A 78 -8.02 -6.39 2.42
N ALA A 79 -7.56 -7.25 1.52
CA ALA A 79 -8.37 -8.25 0.86
C ALA A 79 -8.02 -9.67 1.35
N PHE A 80 -7.59 -9.80 2.61
CA PHE A 80 -7.02 -11.04 3.15
C PHE A 80 -8.02 -12.20 3.17
N GLN A 81 -9.32 -11.87 3.29
CA GLN A 81 -10.43 -12.82 3.35
C GLN A 81 -11.00 -13.20 1.97
N LEU A 82 -10.53 -12.59 0.87
CA LEU A 82 -10.89 -13.09 -0.46
C LEU A 82 -10.52 -14.56 -0.54
N PHE A 83 -11.52 -15.40 -0.84
CA PHE A 83 -11.42 -16.84 -1.03
C PHE A 83 -11.15 -17.65 0.24
N ALA A 84 -11.44 -17.10 1.41
CA ALA A 84 -11.26 -17.77 2.70
C ALA A 84 -12.58 -18.21 3.35
N TYR A 85 -13.75 -17.77 2.85
CA TYR A 85 -15.03 -18.17 3.42
C TYR A 85 -15.44 -19.56 2.93
N ARG A 86 -15.84 -20.43 3.87
CA ARG A 86 -16.39 -21.75 3.54
C ARG A 86 -17.81 -21.68 2.99
N ASP A 87 -18.56 -20.68 3.44
CA ASP A 87 -19.92 -20.43 2.96
C ASP A 87 -19.86 -19.69 1.61
N ALA A 88 -20.37 -20.33 0.56
CA ALA A 88 -20.32 -19.82 -0.80
C ALA A 88 -21.16 -18.54 -1.00
N LEU A 89 -22.27 -18.38 -0.25
CA LEU A 89 -23.10 -17.17 -0.33
C LEU A 89 -22.37 -15.99 0.32
N LEU A 90 -21.69 -16.22 1.44
CA LEU A 90 -20.88 -15.22 2.12
C LEU A 90 -19.67 -14.80 1.27
N GLU A 91 -18.95 -15.75 0.69
CA GLU A 91 -17.84 -15.47 -0.23
C GLU A 91 -18.31 -14.62 -1.41
N SER A 92 -19.39 -15.04 -2.07
CA SER A 92 -19.94 -14.31 -3.21
C SER A 92 -20.42 -12.89 -2.83
N LYS A 93 -21.01 -12.74 -1.64
CA LYS A 93 -21.39 -11.42 -1.12
C LYS A 93 -20.16 -10.54 -0.87
N TYR A 94 -19.12 -11.08 -0.25
CA TYR A 94 -17.87 -10.37 0.02
C TYR A 94 -17.21 -9.91 -1.29
N GLU A 95 -17.05 -10.81 -2.27
CA GLU A 95 -16.48 -10.49 -3.58
C GLU A 95 -17.23 -9.34 -4.27
N ARG A 96 -18.57 -9.40 -4.31
CA ARG A 96 -19.40 -8.36 -4.94
C ARG A 96 -19.26 -7.02 -4.22
N GLN A 97 -19.34 -7.01 -2.89
CA GLN A 97 -19.28 -5.77 -2.13
C GLN A 97 -17.88 -5.14 -2.20
N PHE A 98 -16.83 -5.96 -2.14
CA PHE A 98 -15.46 -5.48 -2.28
C PHE A 98 -15.26 -4.82 -3.64
N ALA A 99 -15.66 -5.48 -4.73
CA ALA A 99 -15.51 -4.94 -6.08
C ALA A 99 -16.38 -3.71 -6.37
N ALA A 100 -17.53 -3.59 -5.70
CA ALA A 100 -18.41 -2.43 -5.84
C ALA A 100 -17.88 -1.17 -5.11
N LEU A 101 -17.10 -1.34 -4.04
CA LEU A 101 -16.68 -0.25 -3.16
C LEU A 101 -15.21 0.15 -3.32
N MET A 102 -14.35 -0.80 -3.71
CA MET A 102 -12.89 -0.63 -3.65
C MET A 102 -12.27 -0.64 -5.05
N ASN A 103 -11.33 0.27 -5.29
CA ASN A 103 -10.44 0.22 -6.46
C ASN A 103 -8.99 -0.10 -6.06
N TYR A 104 -8.75 -0.40 -4.78
CA TYR A 104 -7.45 -0.74 -4.23
C TYR A 104 -7.54 -1.89 -3.20
N ALA A 105 -6.54 -2.77 -3.18
CA ALA A 105 -6.48 -3.92 -2.28
C ALA A 105 -5.07 -4.19 -1.75
N THR A 106 -4.97 -4.38 -0.43
CA THR A 106 -3.73 -4.88 0.20
C THR A 106 -3.77 -6.40 0.31
N LEU A 107 -2.74 -7.08 -0.21
CA LEU A 107 -2.55 -8.53 -0.15
C LEU A 107 -1.46 -8.88 0.86
N GLY A 108 -1.68 -9.93 1.65
CA GLY A 108 -0.86 -10.26 2.83
C GLY A 108 0.32 -11.17 2.50
N PHE A 109 1.54 -10.69 2.75
CA PHE A 109 2.81 -11.39 2.50
C PHE A 109 3.64 -11.64 3.77
N TYR A 110 3.06 -11.40 4.94
CA TYR A 110 3.61 -11.75 6.26
C TYR A 110 4.31 -13.12 6.24
N TRP A 111 5.60 -13.20 6.55
CA TRP A 111 6.41 -14.38 6.24
C TRP A 111 5.87 -15.66 6.90
N GLY A 112 5.53 -15.61 8.19
CA GLY A 112 4.96 -16.75 8.91
C GLY A 112 3.59 -17.19 8.40
N ALA A 113 2.76 -16.28 7.88
CA ALA A 113 1.46 -16.63 7.30
C ALA A 113 1.57 -17.09 5.83
N TYR A 114 2.53 -16.53 5.10
CA TYR A 114 2.81 -16.87 3.71
C TYR A 114 3.49 -18.23 3.60
N GLU A 115 4.39 -18.56 4.53
CA GLU A 115 5.17 -19.80 4.55
C GLU A 115 5.16 -20.39 5.97
N PRO A 116 4.01 -20.95 6.42
CA PRO A 116 3.87 -21.47 7.78
C PRO A 116 4.84 -22.63 8.08
N GLU A 117 5.19 -23.41 7.05
CA GLU A 117 6.20 -24.45 7.10
C GLU A 117 7.20 -24.23 5.96
N ARG A 118 8.48 -24.54 6.20
CA ARG A 118 9.56 -24.31 5.23
C ARG A 118 9.24 -24.97 3.89
N GLY A 119 9.19 -24.17 2.83
CA GLY A 119 8.87 -24.61 1.47
C GLY A 119 7.38 -24.78 1.17
N ARG A 120 6.47 -24.66 2.15
CA ARG A 120 5.01 -24.73 1.95
C ARG A 120 4.42 -23.33 1.94
N THR A 121 4.37 -22.74 0.75
CA THR A 121 3.90 -21.36 0.56
C THR A 121 2.41 -21.27 0.25
N GLN A 122 1.73 -20.25 0.76
CA GLN A 122 0.37 -19.83 0.39
C GLN A 122 0.33 -19.07 -0.95
N HIS A 123 1.28 -19.36 -1.83
CA HIS A 123 1.50 -18.66 -3.09
C HIS A 123 0.24 -18.64 -3.97
N ASP A 124 -0.34 -19.81 -4.22
CA ASP A 124 -1.46 -19.96 -5.14
C ASP A 124 -2.70 -19.19 -4.68
N ARG A 125 -2.93 -19.16 -3.37
CA ARG A 125 -4.01 -18.37 -2.76
C ARG A 125 -3.85 -16.89 -3.09
N ILE A 126 -2.67 -16.32 -2.86
CA ILE A 126 -2.42 -14.88 -3.09
C ILE A 126 -2.37 -14.57 -4.59
N MET A 127 -1.86 -15.49 -5.41
CA MET A 127 -1.91 -15.40 -6.88
C MET A 127 -3.35 -15.32 -7.38
N ARG A 128 -4.25 -16.14 -6.82
CA ARG A 128 -5.69 -16.08 -7.13
C ARG A 128 -6.28 -14.72 -6.77
N GLN A 129 -5.96 -14.19 -5.59
CA GLN A 129 -6.42 -12.86 -5.15
C GLN A 129 -5.94 -11.76 -6.11
N ALA A 130 -4.64 -11.75 -6.46
CA ALA A 130 -4.07 -10.73 -7.34
C ALA A 130 -4.68 -10.76 -8.76
N ARG A 131 -4.96 -11.95 -9.30
CA ARG A 131 -5.63 -12.09 -10.61
C ARG A 131 -7.08 -11.59 -10.56
N TRP A 132 -7.83 -11.97 -9.52
CA TRP A 132 -9.21 -11.51 -9.33
C TRP A 132 -9.29 -9.99 -9.23
N CYS A 133 -8.36 -9.35 -8.50
CA CYS A 133 -8.26 -7.89 -8.43
C CYS A 133 -8.00 -7.29 -9.82
N ARG A 134 -7.01 -7.82 -10.56
CA ARG A 134 -6.68 -7.33 -11.90
C ARG A 134 -7.86 -7.41 -12.86
N GLU A 135 -8.60 -8.52 -12.87
CA GLU A 135 -9.78 -8.72 -13.72
C GLU A 135 -10.89 -7.68 -13.46
N ARG A 136 -10.90 -7.08 -12.27
CA ARG A 136 -11.90 -6.08 -11.84
C ARG A 136 -11.35 -4.65 -11.82
N GLY A 137 -10.12 -4.44 -12.32
CA GLY A 137 -9.47 -3.12 -12.31
C GLY A 137 -9.12 -2.63 -10.91
N ILE A 138 -8.99 -3.54 -9.93
CA ILE A 138 -8.60 -3.22 -8.55
C ILE A 138 -7.07 -3.25 -8.48
N ALA A 139 -6.47 -2.10 -8.18
CA ALA A 139 -5.03 -1.99 -7.98
C ALA A 139 -4.60 -2.73 -6.70
N THR A 140 -3.43 -3.35 -6.70
CA THR A 140 -2.96 -4.13 -5.55
C THR A 140 -1.70 -3.53 -4.91
N LYS A 141 -1.50 -3.84 -3.63
CA LYS A 141 -0.23 -3.68 -2.90
C LYS A 141 0.08 -4.96 -2.14
N GLY A 142 1.33 -5.42 -2.18
CA GLY A 142 1.80 -6.48 -1.32
C GLY A 142 2.34 -5.92 0.01
N HIS A 143 1.91 -6.51 1.13
CA HIS A 143 2.26 -6.05 2.47
C HIS A 143 2.46 -7.21 3.47
N PRO A 144 3.58 -7.23 4.21
CA PRO A 144 4.91 -6.79 3.81
C PRO A 144 5.79 -7.97 3.41
N LEU A 145 6.92 -7.70 2.78
CA LEU A 145 7.89 -8.76 2.44
C LEU A 145 8.82 -9.12 3.61
N ILE A 146 9.16 -8.14 4.44
CA ILE A 146 10.03 -8.26 5.62
C ILE A 146 9.35 -7.55 6.79
N TRP A 147 9.07 -8.29 7.86
CA TRP A 147 8.55 -7.74 9.12
C TRP A 147 8.83 -8.71 10.26
N HIS A 148 9.02 -8.17 11.46
CA HIS A 148 9.46 -8.93 12.62
C HIS A 148 8.30 -9.60 13.40
N GLU A 149 7.07 -9.07 13.33
CA GLU A 149 5.95 -9.61 14.14
C GLU A 149 5.45 -10.97 13.66
N VAL A 150 5.28 -11.16 12.35
CA VAL A 150 4.76 -12.41 11.78
C VAL A 150 5.90 -13.20 11.14
N TYR A 151 6.85 -13.61 11.99
CA TYR A 151 8.03 -14.38 11.62
C TYR A 151 7.79 -15.90 11.75
N PRO A 152 8.18 -16.73 10.77
CA PRO A 152 7.94 -18.17 10.85
C PRO A 152 8.78 -18.83 11.94
N ARG A 153 8.19 -19.77 12.68
CA ARG A 153 8.89 -20.52 13.74
C ARG A 153 10.06 -21.36 13.25
N TRP A 154 10.04 -21.78 11.98
CA TRP A 154 11.12 -22.57 11.37
C TRP A 154 12.28 -21.71 10.86
N ALA A 155 12.11 -20.38 10.79
CA ALA A 155 13.14 -19.50 10.25
C ALA A 155 14.26 -19.26 11.28
N PRO A 156 15.48 -18.96 10.81
CA PRO A 156 16.62 -18.73 11.69
C PRO A 156 16.38 -17.57 12.67
N SER A 157 16.96 -17.66 13.86
CA SER A 157 16.88 -16.62 14.89
C SER A 157 17.96 -15.53 14.72
N THR A 158 18.98 -15.78 13.91
CA THR A 158 20.07 -14.83 13.68
C THR A 158 19.90 -14.05 12.38
N ALA A 159 20.31 -12.78 12.39
CA ALA A 159 20.24 -11.94 11.20
C ALA A 159 21.13 -12.46 10.06
N GLU A 160 22.30 -13.02 10.36
CA GLU A 160 23.23 -13.53 9.36
C GLU A 160 22.67 -14.72 8.58
N GLU A 161 21.95 -15.62 9.25
CA GLU A 161 21.28 -16.75 8.61
C GLU A 161 19.96 -16.35 7.92
N ALA A 162 19.23 -15.36 8.47
CA ALA A 162 17.96 -14.91 7.92
C ALA A 162 18.10 -14.04 6.66
N LYS A 163 19.11 -13.15 6.61
CA LYS A 163 19.37 -12.23 5.49
C LYS A 163 19.34 -12.89 4.11
N PRO A 164 20.08 -14.00 3.84
CA PRO A 164 20.06 -14.64 2.53
C PRO A 164 18.67 -15.21 2.18
N LEU A 165 17.94 -15.74 3.16
CA LEU A 165 16.58 -16.26 2.96
C LEU A 165 15.60 -15.12 2.62
N LEU A 166 15.67 -14.00 3.34
CA LEU A 166 14.85 -12.82 3.08
C LEU A 166 15.13 -12.21 1.70
N ARG A 167 16.40 -12.09 1.30
CA ARG A 167 16.76 -11.62 -0.04
C ARG A 167 16.16 -12.51 -1.14
N ARG A 168 16.30 -13.82 -0.99
CA ARG A 168 15.73 -14.80 -1.93
C ARG A 168 14.21 -14.67 -1.97
N ARG A 169 13.56 -14.63 -0.82
CA ARG A 169 12.11 -14.44 -0.67
C ARG A 169 11.62 -13.21 -1.42
N VAL A 170 12.24 -12.05 -1.19
CA VAL A 170 11.88 -10.78 -1.85
C VAL A 170 12.01 -10.92 -3.37
N ALA A 171 13.14 -11.42 -3.85
CA ALA A 171 13.38 -11.56 -5.29
C ALA A 171 12.39 -12.52 -5.96
N GLU A 172 12.12 -13.67 -5.35
CA GLU A 172 11.17 -14.67 -5.87
C GLU A 172 9.74 -14.14 -5.88
N ILE A 173 9.28 -13.51 -4.80
CA ILE A 173 7.91 -12.99 -4.70
C ILE A 173 7.70 -11.84 -5.68
N VAL A 174 8.56 -10.82 -5.70
CA VAL A 174 8.39 -9.67 -6.59
C VAL A 174 8.44 -10.10 -8.05
N SER A 175 9.35 -11.01 -8.42
CA SER A 175 9.44 -11.52 -9.78
C SER A 175 8.19 -12.29 -10.19
N ARG A 176 7.66 -13.12 -9.28
CA ARG A 176 6.52 -13.99 -9.56
C ARG A 176 5.20 -13.24 -9.67
N PHE A 177 5.04 -12.13 -8.95
CA PHE A 177 3.84 -11.29 -8.97
C PHE A 177 3.93 -10.10 -9.94
N ARG A 178 4.97 -10.05 -10.79
CA ARG A 178 5.15 -9.01 -11.82
C ARG A 178 3.90 -8.86 -12.70
N GLY A 179 3.45 -7.60 -12.87
CA GLY A 179 2.26 -7.27 -13.66
C GLY A 179 0.93 -7.59 -12.98
N LEU A 180 0.98 -8.08 -11.73
CA LEU A 180 -0.19 -8.25 -10.86
C LEU A 180 -0.09 -7.37 -9.61
N ILE A 181 1.11 -7.10 -9.11
CA ILE A 181 1.38 -6.25 -7.93
C ILE A 181 2.57 -5.34 -8.21
N ASP A 182 2.30 -4.03 -8.28
CA ASP A 182 3.30 -3.02 -8.61
C ASP A 182 3.69 -2.13 -7.41
N ARG A 183 3.05 -2.34 -6.25
CA ARG A 183 3.33 -1.62 -5.00
C ARG A 183 3.67 -2.61 -3.91
N TRP A 184 4.74 -2.34 -3.16
CA TRP A 184 5.24 -3.24 -2.13
C TRP A 184 5.67 -2.47 -0.90
N ASP A 185 5.21 -2.91 0.26
CA ASP A 185 5.88 -2.63 1.51
C ASP A 185 7.01 -3.66 1.65
N VAL A 186 8.22 -3.27 1.24
CA VAL A 186 9.38 -4.18 1.26
C VAL A 186 9.78 -4.51 2.68
N VAL A 187 9.90 -3.48 3.52
CA VAL A 187 10.14 -3.58 4.96
C VAL A 187 8.99 -2.87 5.65
N ASN A 188 8.41 -3.49 6.67
CA ASN A 188 7.48 -2.85 7.59
C ASN A 188 8.19 -2.66 8.93
N GLU A 189 8.07 -1.45 9.49
CA GLU A 189 8.58 -1.02 10.81
C GLU A 189 10.07 -1.29 11.08
#